data_AF-A0A5M4B930-F1
#
_entry.id   AF-A0A5M4B930-F1
#
_cell.length_a   1.000
_cell.length_b   1.000
_cell.length_c   1.000
_cell.angle_alpha   90.00
_cell.angle_beta   90.00
_cell.angle_gamma   90.00
#
_symmetry.space_group_name_H-M   'P 1'
#
loop_
_entity.id
_entity.type
_entity.pdbx_description
1 polymer ?
#
loop_
_entity_poly.entity_id
_entity_poly.type
_entity_poly.pdbx_seq_one_letter_code
_entity_poly.pdbx_strand_id
1 'polypeptide(L)'
;MFISCNGNNSNLSSQEKEKIKKAKLDSIVEVKLNEINKDEVDTFPVFRGLCSDSLPKEEQKKCFEDSFVKLLTEKLQKEKLEALEAINEKILVNIKVDNSGSIVLVSLEASDKVSKTLATAEQSFEEILAMHLNNISKENPVIPATKQGLEVSSQFTIPIAINVK
;
A
#
# COMPACT_ATOMS: atom_id res chain seq x y z
N MET A 1 68.93 -15.34 -6.90
CA MET A 1 68.01 -15.69 -5.79
C MET A 1 66.62 -15.72 -6.40
N PHE A 2 66.09 -16.92 -6.63
CA PHE A 2 64.80 -17.13 -7.31
C PHE A 2 63.70 -17.22 -6.26
N ILE A 3 62.61 -16.46 -6.42
CA ILE A 3 61.35 -16.72 -5.71
C ILE A 3 60.27 -16.89 -6.76
N SER A 4 59.87 -18.15 -6.96
CA SER A 4 58.73 -18.57 -7.78
C SER A 4 57.43 -17.97 -7.27
N CYS A 5 56.60 -17.45 -8.17
CA CYS A 5 55.17 -17.32 -7.91
C CYS A 5 54.55 -18.71 -7.97
N ASN A 6 54.25 -19.26 -6.79
CA ASN A 6 53.52 -20.50 -6.65
C ASN A 6 52.06 -20.27 -7.03
N GLY A 7 51.56 -21.01 -8.01
CA GLY A 7 50.17 -20.96 -8.42
C GLY A 7 49.29 -21.54 -7.32
N ASN A 8 48.55 -20.70 -6.60
CA ASN A 8 47.42 -21.15 -5.80
C ASN A 8 46.16 -21.14 -6.65
N ASN A 9 45.91 -22.31 -7.23
CA ASN A 9 44.63 -22.75 -7.75
C ASN A 9 43.65 -22.82 -6.57
N SER A 10 42.90 -21.74 -6.30
CA SER A 10 41.82 -21.77 -5.31
C SER A 10 40.65 -22.54 -5.91
N ASN A 11 40.71 -23.86 -5.80
CA ASN A 11 39.57 -24.74 -6.02
C ASN A 11 38.58 -24.47 -4.89
N LEU A 12 37.72 -23.48 -5.11
CA LEU A 12 36.65 -23.12 -4.19
C LEU A 12 35.72 -24.33 -4.07
N SER A 13 35.56 -24.82 -2.83
CA SER A 13 34.66 -25.92 -2.49
C SER A 13 33.27 -25.63 -3.03
N SER A 14 32.56 -26.67 -3.50
CA SER A 14 31.19 -26.56 -3.99
C SER A 14 30.28 -25.81 -3.01
N GLN A 15 30.56 -25.91 -1.70
CA GLN A 15 29.82 -25.23 -0.63
C GLN A 15 30.12 -23.72 -0.56
N GLU A 16 31.35 -23.30 -0.87
CA GLU A 16 31.74 -21.89 -0.90
C GLU A 16 31.16 -21.20 -2.14
N LYS A 17 31.15 -21.89 -3.29
CA LYS A 17 30.48 -21.42 -4.52
C LYS A 17 28.99 -21.22 -4.33
N GLU A 18 28.33 -22.12 -3.59
CA GLU A 18 26.90 -22.03 -3.29
C GLU A 18 26.59 -20.89 -2.31
N LYS A 19 27.39 -20.72 -1.25
CA LYS A 19 27.27 -19.58 -0.33
C LYS A 19 27.49 -18.23 -1.03
N ILE A 20 28.47 -18.14 -1.91
CA ILE A 20 28.75 -16.92 -2.69
C ILE A 20 27.62 -16.66 -3.69
N LYS A 21 27.09 -17.70 -4.33
CA LYS A 21 25.94 -17.57 -5.25
C LYS A 21 24.68 -17.14 -4.51
N LYS A 22 24.44 -17.67 -3.31
CA LYS A 22 23.31 -17.29 -2.45
C LYS A 22 23.48 -15.86 -1.92
N ALA A 23 24.62 -15.51 -1.35
CA ALA A 23 24.89 -14.14 -0.88
C ALA A 23 24.85 -13.11 -2.01
N LYS A 24 25.31 -13.46 -3.21
CA LYS A 24 25.21 -12.61 -4.41
C LYS A 24 23.77 -12.51 -4.92
N LEU A 25 22.99 -13.59 -4.84
CA LEU A 25 21.56 -13.56 -5.17
C LEU A 25 20.78 -12.69 -4.18
N ASP A 26 21.02 -12.86 -2.87
CA ASP A 26 20.41 -12.08 -1.80
C ASP A 26 20.78 -10.59 -1.95
N SER A 27 22.05 -10.28 -2.22
CA SER A 27 22.50 -8.92 -2.51
C SER A 27 21.92 -8.35 -3.81
N ILE A 28 21.71 -9.15 -4.87
CA ILE A 28 21.05 -8.69 -6.10
C ILE A 28 19.56 -8.43 -5.85
N VAL A 29 18.89 -9.26 -5.05
CA VAL A 29 17.49 -9.05 -4.64
C VAL A 29 17.37 -7.74 -3.85
N GLU A 30 18.32 -7.46 -2.96
CA GLU A 30 18.33 -6.25 -2.13
C GLU A 30 18.72 -4.99 -2.92
N VAL A 31 19.69 -5.07 -3.85
CA VAL A 31 20.15 -3.95 -4.68
C VAL A 31 19.14 -3.60 -5.79
N LYS A 32 18.42 -4.57 -6.35
CA LYS A 32 17.39 -4.30 -7.38
C LYS A 32 16.13 -3.61 -6.85
N LEU A 33 15.99 -3.47 -5.54
CA LEU A 33 14.87 -2.74 -4.94
C LEU A 33 15.08 -1.22 -4.94
N ASN A 34 16.28 -0.68 -5.20
CA ASN A 34 16.54 0.75 -4.94
C ASN A 34 16.80 1.67 -6.16
N GLU A 35 16.76 1.19 -7.41
CA GLU A 35 17.13 2.04 -8.57
C GLU A 35 16.23 1.89 -9.81
N ILE A 36 14.94 1.60 -9.61
CA ILE A 36 13.91 1.74 -10.66
C ILE A 36 12.91 2.73 -10.12
N ASN A 37 12.45 3.72 -10.90
CA ASN A 37 11.31 4.58 -10.55
C ASN A 37 10.24 3.73 -9.83
N LYS A 38 10.16 3.87 -8.51
CA LYS A 38 9.39 2.97 -7.63
C LYS A 38 7.88 3.12 -7.84
N ASP A 39 7.48 4.19 -8.52
CA ASP A 39 6.07 4.60 -8.65
C ASP A 39 5.45 4.30 -10.02
N GLU A 40 6.25 3.87 -11.00
CA GLU A 40 5.71 3.55 -12.32
C GLU A 40 5.21 2.10 -12.36
N VAL A 41 3.90 1.95 -12.17
CA VAL A 41 3.09 0.76 -12.47
C VAL A 41 2.56 0.85 -13.91
N ASP A 42 2.24 -0.27 -14.53
CA ASP A 42 1.59 -0.33 -15.84
C ASP A 42 0.12 0.09 -15.74
N THR A 43 -0.57 -0.43 -14.71
CA THR A 43 -1.96 -0.11 -14.38
C THR A 43 -2.10 0.20 -12.89
N PHE A 44 -3.03 1.08 -12.56
CA PHE A 44 -3.39 1.35 -11.16
C PHE A 44 -4.49 0.37 -10.70
N PRO A 45 -4.66 0.18 -9.39
CA PRO A 45 -5.75 -0.64 -8.88
C PRO A 45 -7.08 -0.04 -9.28
N VAL A 46 -8.09 -0.90 -9.48
CA VAL A 46 -9.45 -0.46 -9.81
C VAL A 46 -10.49 -1.31 -9.08
N PHE A 47 -11.57 -0.69 -8.60
CA PHE A 47 -12.70 -1.42 -8.04
C PHE A 47 -13.51 -2.09 -9.15
N ARG A 48 -13.68 -3.41 -9.08
CA ARG A 48 -14.47 -4.17 -10.07
C ARG A 48 -15.90 -3.65 -10.11
N GLY A 49 -16.39 -3.35 -11.31
CA GLY A 49 -17.77 -2.89 -11.53
C GLY A 49 -18.01 -1.40 -11.22
N LEU A 50 -17.07 -0.71 -10.58
CA LEU A 50 -17.12 0.75 -10.39
C LEU A 50 -16.20 1.49 -11.36
N CYS A 51 -15.07 0.88 -11.69
CA CYS A 51 -14.06 1.41 -12.61
C CYS A 51 -13.81 0.39 -13.72
N SER A 52 -13.57 0.86 -14.95
CA SER A 52 -13.10 -0.01 -16.03
C SER A 52 -11.57 -0.12 -16.00
N ASP A 53 -11.09 -1.36 -16.09
CA ASP A 53 -9.67 -1.72 -16.23
C ASP A 53 -9.09 -1.37 -17.61
N SER A 54 -9.95 -1.05 -18.58
CA SER A 54 -9.55 -0.57 -19.92
C SER A 54 -9.30 0.94 -19.98
N LEU A 55 -9.60 1.68 -18.91
CA LEU A 55 -9.34 3.12 -18.86
C LEU A 55 -7.84 3.41 -19.00
N PRO A 56 -7.46 4.58 -19.53
CA PRO A 56 -6.08 5.07 -19.44
C PRO A 56 -5.57 5.05 -18.00
N LYS A 57 -4.28 4.78 -17.80
CA LYS A 57 -3.64 4.66 -16.48
C LYS A 57 -4.01 5.79 -15.51
N GLU A 58 -3.94 7.05 -15.95
CA GLU A 58 -4.29 8.20 -15.09
C GLU A 58 -5.78 8.25 -14.72
N GLU A 59 -6.66 7.79 -15.62
CA GLU A 59 -8.09 7.68 -15.36
C GLU A 59 -8.42 6.52 -14.41
N GLN A 60 -7.66 5.42 -14.46
CA GLN A 60 -7.77 4.34 -13.48
C GLN A 60 -7.42 4.84 -12.08
N LYS A 61 -6.29 5.56 -11.93
CA LYS A 61 -5.87 6.16 -10.66
C LYS A 61 -6.97 7.06 -10.10
N LYS A 62 -7.44 7.99 -10.93
CA LYS A 62 -8.49 8.93 -10.55
C LYS A 62 -9.77 8.20 -10.14
N CYS A 63 -10.21 7.22 -10.94
CA CYS A 63 -11.42 6.45 -10.64
C CYS A 63 -11.30 5.70 -9.31
N PHE A 64 -10.13 5.11 -9.05
CA PHE A 64 -9.86 4.42 -7.79
C PHE A 64 -9.90 5.37 -6.59
N GLU A 65 -9.19 6.49 -6.65
CA GLU A 65 -9.17 7.49 -5.58
C GLU A 65 -10.57 8.06 -5.31
N ASP A 66 -11.31 8.45 -6.35
CA ASP A 66 -12.66 8.99 -6.23
C ASP A 66 -13.64 7.94 -5.65
N SER A 67 -13.56 6.69 -6.11
CA SER A 67 -14.38 5.58 -5.62
C SER A 67 -14.05 5.24 -4.16
N PHE A 68 -12.77 5.24 -3.81
CA PHE A 68 -12.31 4.98 -2.45
C PHE A 68 -12.83 6.04 -1.48
N VAL A 69 -12.68 7.33 -1.81
CA VAL A 69 -13.20 8.44 -1.00
C VAL A 69 -14.70 8.26 -0.79
N LYS A 70 -15.45 8.00 -1.86
CA LYS A 70 -16.90 7.79 -1.76
C LYS A 70 -17.25 6.64 -0.82
N LEU A 71 -16.67 5.45 -1.03
CA LEU A 71 -16.97 4.25 -0.24
C LEU A 71 -16.64 4.46 1.24
N LEU A 72 -15.49 5.07 1.55
CA LEU A 72 -15.06 5.30 2.92
C LEU A 72 -15.91 6.39 3.59
N THR A 73 -16.19 7.50 2.92
CA THR A 73 -17.09 8.53 3.46
C THR A 73 -18.49 7.96 3.72
N GLU A 74 -19.03 7.12 2.85
CA GLU A 74 -20.33 6.46 3.08
C GLU A 74 -20.31 5.53 4.29
N LYS A 75 -19.21 4.80 4.54
CA LYS A 75 -19.07 3.96 5.74
C LYS A 75 -19.03 4.81 7.01
N LEU A 76 -18.20 5.86 7.01
CA LEU A 76 -18.07 6.77 8.15
C LEU A 76 -19.36 7.55 8.46
N GLN A 77 -20.17 7.90 7.45
CA GLN A 77 -21.46 8.57 7.67
C GLN A 77 -22.58 7.65 8.18
N LYS A 78 -22.53 6.36 7.84
CA LYS A 78 -23.54 5.37 8.26
C LYS A 78 -23.38 4.97 9.73
N GLU A 79 -22.16 4.99 10.23
CA GLU A 79 -21.95 5.02 11.66
C GLU A 79 -22.51 6.34 12.16
N LYS A 80 -23.53 6.29 13.01
CA LYS A 80 -23.96 7.47 13.78
C LYS A 80 -22.81 7.81 14.71
N LEU A 81 -21.80 8.49 14.17
CA LEU A 81 -20.76 9.12 14.93
C LEU A 81 -21.50 10.20 15.71
N GLU A 82 -21.89 9.86 16.95
CA GLU A 82 -22.42 10.79 17.94
C GLU A 82 -21.25 11.71 18.35
N ALA A 83 -20.80 12.50 17.39
CA ALA A 83 -19.78 13.49 17.60
C ALA A 83 -20.41 14.55 18.51
N LEU A 84 -19.87 14.68 19.72
CA LEU A 84 -20.28 15.73 20.66
C LEU A 84 -20.04 17.14 20.07
N GLU A 85 -19.16 17.24 19.08
CA GLU A 85 -18.82 18.46 18.38
C GLU A 85 -18.83 18.26 16.87
N ALA A 86 -19.38 19.24 16.15
CA ALA A 86 -19.29 19.28 14.71
C ALA A 86 -17.81 19.38 14.26
N ILE A 87 -17.44 18.56 13.28
CA ILE A 87 -16.12 18.54 12.66
C ILE A 87 -16.30 18.81 11.17
N ASN A 88 -15.44 19.67 10.63
CA ASN A 88 -15.29 19.90 9.20
C ASN A 88 -13.80 20.06 8.89
N GLU A 89 -13.11 18.93 8.80
CA GLU A 89 -11.65 18.88 8.64
C GLU A 89 -11.26 17.86 7.57
N LYS A 90 -10.02 17.94 7.08
CA LYS A 90 -9.44 16.95 6.16
C LYS A 90 -8.43 16.11 6.91
N ILE A 91 -8.53 14.80 6.76
CA ILE A 91 -7.53 13.82 7.19
C ILE A 91 -6.76 13.28 5.99
N LEU A 92 -5.53 12.81 6.19
CA LEU A 92 -4.79 12.06 5.17
C LEU A 92 -4.77 10.59 5.57
N VAL A 93 -5.34 9.74 4.72
CA VAL A 93 -5.36 8.29 4.94
C VAL A 93 -4.33 7.67 4.02
N ASN A 94 -3.28 7.08 4.61
CA ASN A 94 -2.26 6.35 3.89
C ASN A 94 -2.66 4.88 3.84
N ILE A 95 -2.89 4.37 2.64
CA ILE A 95 -3.32 2.99 2.41
C ILE A 95 -2.34 2.24 1.51
N LYS A 96 -2.34 0.91 1.66
CA LYS A 96 -1.71 -0.02 0.72
C LYS A 96 -2.79 -0.91 0.12
N VAL A 97 -2.85 -0.99 -1.20
CA VAL A 97 -3.53 -2.07 -1.91
C VAL A 97 -2.49 -3.15 -2.15
N ASP A 98 -2.65 -4.33 -1.56
CA ASP A 98 -1.72 -5.42 -1.78
C ASP A 98 -1.93 -6.11 -3.14
N ASN A 99 -1.08 -7.08 -3.46
CA ASN A 99 -1.16 -7.83 -4.71
C ASN A 99 -2.37 -8.79 -4.78
N SER A 100 -3.17 -8.92 -3.71
CA SER A 100 -4.44 -9.66 -3.72
C SER A 100 -5.66 -8.74 -3.89
N GLY A 101 -5.45 -7.42 -3.86
CA GLY A 101 -6.51 -6.41 -3.90
C GLY A 101 -7.07 -6.05 -2.53
N SER A 102 -6.42 -6.46 -1.44
CA SER A 102 -6.82 -6.08 -0.08
C SER A 102 -6.30 -4.67 0.25
N ILE A 103 -7.18 -3.84 0.81
CA ILE A 103 -6.86 -2.47 1.24
C ILE A 103 -6.52 -2.47 2.73
N VAL A 104 -5.31 -2.03 3.06
CA VAL A 104 -4.77 -2.01 4.42
C VAL A 104 -4.37 -0.59 4.80
N LEU A 105 -4.70 -0.19 6.04
CA LEU A 105 -4.24 1.08 6.60
C LEU A 105 -2.73 1.02 6.85
N VAL A 106 -1.99 2.00 6.35
CA VAL A 106 -0.56 2.19 6.63
C VAL A 106 -0.38 3.20 7.76
N SER A 107 -1.01 4.36 7.63
CA SER A 107 -1.05 5.37 8.69
C SER A 107 -2.22 6.33 8.48
N LEU A 108 -2.50 7.12 9.50
CA LEU A 108 -3.49 8.18 9.50
C LEU A 108 -2.83 9.47 9.97
N GLU A 109 -3.06 10.56 9.25
CA GLU A 109 -2.74 11.91 9.70
C GLU A 109 -4.06 12.65 9.91
N ALA A 110 -4.38 12.90 11.18
CA ALA A 110 -5.58 13.59 11.61
C ALA A 110 -5.24 14.51 12.78
N SER A 111 -6.06 15.55 13.00
CA SER A 111 -5.92 16.38 14.19
C SER A 111 -6.34 15.61 15.43
N ASP A 112 -5.80 15.99 16.59
CA ASP A 112 -6.22 15.44 17.89
C ASP A 112 -7.74 15.54 18.10
N LYS A 113 -8.36 16.59 17.55
CA LYS A 113 -9.80 16.78 17.62
C LYS A 113 -10.51 15.64 16.88
N VAL A 114 -10.17 15.41 15.61
CA VAL A 114 -10.76 14.35 14.80
C VAL A 114 -10.53 12.98 15.43
N SER A 115 -9.29 12.67 15.82
CA SER A 115 -8.95 11.37 16.39
C SER A 115 -9.71 11.08 17.68
N LYS A 116 -9.93 12.08 18.54
CA LYS A 116 -10.70 11.91 19.78
C LYS A 116 -12.21 11.83 19.55
N THR A 117 -12.75 12.64 18.65
CA THR A 117 -14.20 12.67 18.40
C THR A 117 -14.69 11.44 17.65
N LEU A 118 -13.85 10.84 16.80
CA LEU A 118 -14.20 9.65 16.01
C LEU A 118 -13.77 8.33 16.66
N ALA A 119 -13.07 8.38 17.80
CA ALA A 119 -12.82 7.21 18.62
C ALA A 119 -14.07 6.83 19.43
N THR A 120 -14.14 5.57 19.85
CA THR A 120 -15.15 5.09 20.80
C THR A 120 -14.50 4.84 22.17
N ALA A 121 -15.30 4.39 23.15
CA ALA A 121 -14.77 3.99 24.44
C ALA A 121 -13.81 2.78 24.35
N GLU A 122 -13.91 1.96 23.30
CA GLU A 122 -13.20 0.70 23.16
C GLU A 122 -12.17 0.68 22.03
N GLN A 123 -12.26 1.60 21.06
CA GLN A 123 -11.44 1.57 19.84
C GLN A 123 -10.94 2.95 19.45
N SER A 124 -9.69 3.02 18.98
CA SER A 124 -9.16 4.24 18.37
C SER A 124 -9.77 4.48 16.99
N PHE A 125 -9.66 5.70 16.49
CA PHE A 125 -10.13 6.02 15.14
C PHE A 125 -9.39 5.23 14.05
N GLU A 126 -8.09 4.96 14.22
CA GLU A 126 -7.30 4.13 13.32
C GLU A 126 -7.80 2.68 13.26
N GLU A 127 -8.20 2.10 14.41
CA GLU A 127 -8.75 0.74 14.47
C GLU A 127 -10.11 0.66 13.76
N ILE A 128 -10.97 1.66 13.97
CA ILE A 128 -12.26 1.79 13.29
C ILE A 128 -12.05 1.93 11.78
N LEU A 129 -11.11 2.80 11.35
CA LEU A 129 -10.74 2.94 9.94
C LEU A 129 -10.24 1.63 9.35
N ALA A 130 -9.31 0.93 10.02
CA ALA A 130 -8.78 -0.34 9.55
C ALA A 130 -9.89 -1.39 9.35
N MET A 131 -10.87 -1.44 10.26
CA MET A 131 -12.06 -2.29 10.13
C MET A 131 -12.88 -1.91 8.89
N HIS A 132 -13.13 -0.62 8.66
CA HIS A 132 -13.85 -0.16 7.47
C HIS A 132 -13.14 -0.50 6.16
N LEU A 133 -11.83 -0.33 6.10
CA LEU A 133 -11.02 -0.70 4.92
C LEU A 133 -11.09 -2.20 4.61
N ASN A 134 -11.05 -3.04 5.66
CA ASN A 134 -11.23 -4.48 5.51
C ASN A 134 -12.63 -4.82 4.98
N ASN A 135 -13.67 -4.14 5.47
CA ASN A 135 -15.04 -4.33 4.98
C ASN A 135 -15.19 -3.89 3.51
N ILE A 136 -14.63 -2.73 3.15
CA ILE A 136 -14.61 -2.24 1.76
C ILE A 136 -13.94 -3.26 0.86
N SER A 137 -12.79 -3.82 1.26
CA SER A 137 -12.06 -4.83 0.47
C SER A 137 -12.88 -6.08 0.20
N LYS A 138 -13.71 -6.51 1.17
CA LYS A 138 -14.59 -7.68 1.05
C LYS A 138 -15.81 -7.42 0.19
N GLU A 139 -16.41 -6.23 0.34
CA GLU A 139 -17.65 -5.85 -0.35
C GLU A 139 -17.41 -5.34 -1.77
N ASN A 140 -16.23 -4.77 -2.04
CA ASN A 140 -15.86 -4.14 -3.30
C ASN A 140 -14.50 -4.68 -3.77
N PRO A 141 -14.48 -5.82 -4.50
CA PRO A 141 -13.23 -6.43 -4.93
C PRO A 141 -12.40 -5.50 -5.81
N VAL A 142 -11.10 -5.41 -5.53
CA VAL A 142 -10.15 -4.59 -6.28
C VAL A 142 -9.34 -5.48 -7.22
N ILE A 143 -9.11 -5.02 -8.45
CA ILE A 143 -8.04 -5.54 -9.32
C ILE A 143 -6.77 -4.80 -8.93
N PRO A 144 -5.69 -5.49 -8.53
CA PRO A 144 -4.44 -4.85 -8.10
C PRO A 144 -3.77 -4.03 -9.21
N ALA A 145 -2.81 -3.20 -8.81
CA ALA A 145 -1.89 -2.58 -9.75
C ALA A 145 -1.05 -3.66 -10.44
N THR A 146 -0.67 -3.43 -11.70
CA THR A 146 0.25 -4.32 -12.42
C THR A 146 1.56 -3.64 -12.75
N LYS A 147 2.66 -4.39 -12.74
CA LYS A 147 3.97 -3.94 -13.20
C LYS A 147 4.65 -5.08 -13.93
N GLN A 148 5.03 -4.84 -15.19
CA GLN A 148 5.50 -5.85 -16.12
C GLN A 148 4.53 -7.04 -16.23
N GLY A 149 3.22 -6.75 -16.21
CA GLY A 149 2.15 -7.74 -16.25
C GLY A 149 1.96 -8.57 -14.97
N LEU A 150 2.69 -8.28 -13.89
CA LEU A 150 2.52 -8.94 -12.59
C LEU A 150 1.75 -8.06 -11.62
N GLU A 151 0.84 -8.65 -10.84
CA GLU A 151 0.13 -7.96 -9.76
C GLU A 151 1.11 -7.55 -8.66
N VAL A 152 1.10 -6.27 -8.30
CA VAL A 152 2.00 -5.68 -7.30
C VAL A 152 1.20 -4.87 -6.28
N SER A 153 1.81 -4.67 -5.11
CA SER A 153 1.26 -3.74 -4.13
C SER A 153 1.50 -2.29 -4.56
N SER A 154 0.57 -1.41 -4.20
CA SER A 154 0.66 0.04 -4.43
C SER A 154 0.20 0.80 -3.19
N GLN A 155 0.73 2.00 -2.98
CA GLN A 155 0.40 2.85 -1.83
C GLN A 155 -0.16 4.19 -2.29
N PHE A 156 -1.09 4.72 -1.50
CA PHE A 156 -1.78 5.97 -1.77
C PHE A 156 -1.91 6.79 -0.49
N THR A 157 -1.75 8.10 -0.62
CA THR A 157 -2.10 9.09 0.40
C THR A 157 -3.33 9.83 -0.08
N ILE A 158 -4.49 9.54 0.51
CA ILE A 158 -5.77 10.06 0.03
C ILE A 158 -6.34 11.05 1.05
N PRO A 159 -6.56 12.33 0.67
CA PRO A 159 -7.21 13.29 1.54
C PRO A 159 -8.72 13.03 1.60
N ILE A 160 -9.26 12.88 2.81
CA ILE A 160 -10.68 12.64 3.05
C ILE A 160 -11.27 13.77 3.87
N ALA A 161 -12.36 14.35 3.39
CA ALA A 161 -13.12 15.32 4.14
C ALA A 161 -14.03 14.61 5.16
N ILE A 162 -13.87 14.94 6.43
CA ILE A 162 -14.70 14.47 7.53
C ILE A 162 -15.70 15.58 7.86
N ASN A 163 -16.99 15.25 7.77
CA ASN A 163 -18.08 16.12 8.18
C ASN A 163 -19.05 15.34 9.08
N VAL A 164 -19.00 15.61 10.37
CA VAL A 164 -19.94 15.10 11.37
C VAL A 164 -20.62 16.30 12.04
N LYS A 165 -21.93 16.17 12.29
CA LYS A 165 -22.79 17.23 12.83
C LYS A 165 -23.36 16.84 14.18
#